data_AF-A0A535CMA8-F1
#
_entry.id   AF-A0A535CMA8-F1
#
_cell.length_a   1.000
_cell.length_b   1.000
_cell.length_c   1.000
_cell.angle_alpha   90.00
_cell.angle_beta   90.00
_cell.angle_gamma   90.00
#
_symmetry.space_group_name_H-M   'P 1'
#
loop_
_entity.id
_entity.type
_entity.pdbx_description
1 polymer ?
#
loop_
_entity_poly.entity_id
_entity_poly.type
_entity_poly.pdbx_seq_one_letter_code
_entity_poly.pdbx_strand_id
1 'polypeptide(L)'
;MPSSIVESYSSSGLEDRGQPEYGPHLPFPQRSKQNPEASKSKRQLVLAPAEGWFALLLLAVAVYCVVYSITSVGWVDHTFILYWSATAGLIVGLAIAKLQRLPQVILHLAACLIGYWLSVWLTSAIAFNVSWHLLIATIGAVITDPARINNSEMVFLFYLSFLCFFLGYFGTWLIYRAHLPWLLAIVYCSILLINLSYVKHDISLIVTILLAALILLIARIQLTAKLVQWKSEGLHIDRPWLQGITRRFMQIASALVVLALLLGW
;
A
#
# COMPACT_ATOMS: atom_id res chain seq x y z
N MET A 1 -55.22 -15.29 33.88
CA MET A 1 -55.99 -16.23 34.74
C MET A 1 -55.41 -17.62 34.54
N PRO A 2 -55.01 -18.30 35.62
CA PRO A 2 -54.21 -19.53 35.59
C PRO A 2 -55.09 -20.77 35.77
N SER A 3 -54.66 -21.93 35.26
CA SER A 3 -55.03 -23.22 35.87
C SER A 3 -53.96 -24.27 35.59
N SER A 4 -53.25 -24.59 36.66
CA SER A 4 -52.39 -25.74 36.88
C SER A 4 -53.14 -27.06 36.79
N ILE A 5 -52.54 -28.09 36.19
CA ILE A 5 -52.77 -29.48 36.60
C ILE A 5 -51.40 -30.11 36.83
N VAL A 6 -51.16 -30.37 38.11
CA VAL A 6 -50.06 -31.15 38.68
C VAL A 6 -50.54 -32.59 38.68
N GLU A 7 -49.79 -33.50 38.07
CA GLU A 7 -50.06 -34.93 38.17
C GLU A 7 -48.89 -35.59 38.89
N SER A 8 -49.22 -36.12 40.08
CA SER A 8 -48.32 -36.80 41.01
C SER A 8 -48.42 -38.30 40.72
N TYR A 9 -47.30 -38.92 40.34
CA TYR A 9 -47.17 -40.38 40.38
C TYR A 9 -46.18 -40.78 41.46
N SER A 10 -46.75 -41.24 42.56
CA SER A 10 -46.10 -42.09 43.56
C SER A 10 -46.14 -43.53 43.05
N SER A 11 -44.99 -44.20 42.97
CA SER A 11 -44.94 -45.65 43.08
C SER A 11 -43.69 -46.07 43.85
N SER A 12 -43.97 -46.66 45.00
CA SER A 12 -43.08 -47.38 45.89
C SER A 12 -42.74 -48.75 45.32
N GLY A 13 -41.50 -49.21 45.49
CA GLY A 13 -41.20 -50.64 45.43
C GLY A 13 -39.78 -50.99 45.01
N LEU A 14 -38.90 -51.06 46.02
CA LEU A 14 -37.87 -52.10 46.23
C LEU A 14 -37.10 -52.63 45.01
N GLU A 15 -35.79 -52.40 44.99
CA GLU A 15 -34.84 -53.52 44.95
C GLU A 15 -33.44 -53.07 45.40
N ASP A 16 -33.06 -53.62 46.56
CA ASP A 16 -31.73 -53.65 47.14
C ASP A 16 -30.80 -54.49 46.25
N ARG A 17 -29.84 -53.82 45.60
CA ARG A 17 -28.67 -54.48 45.00
C ARG A 17 -27.43 -53.70 45.41
N GLY A 18 -26.67 -54.30 46.32
CA GLY A 18 -25.39 -53.80 46.80
C GLY A 18 -24.49 -53.31 45.66
N GLN A 19 -24.09 -52.05 45.75
CA GLN A 19 -23.00 -51.50 44.96
C GLN A 19 -21.75 -51.39 45.84
N PRO A 20 -20.61 -51.93 45.38
CA PRO A 20 -19.33 -51.65 46.00
C PRO A 20 -19.00 -50.17 45.80
N GLU A 21 -18.61 -49.52 46.89
CA GLU A 21 -18.09 -48.16 46.95
C GLU A 21 -16.73 -48.11 46.23
N TYR A 22 -16.76 -48.05 44.90
CA TYR A 22 -15.63 -47.65 44.06
C TYR A 22 -15.90 -46.23 43.59
N GLY A 23 -15.54 -45.26 44.45
CA GLY A 23 -15.48 -43.88 44.02
C GLY A 23 -14.45 -43.74 42.90
N PRO A 24 -14.78 -43.11 41.76
CA PRO A 24 -13.72 -42.59 40.91
C PRO A 24 -13.01 -41.50 41.71
N HIS A 25 -11.77 -41.77 42.11
CA HIS A 25 -10.84 -40.72 42.48
C HIS A 25 -10.82 -39.72 41.33
N LEU A 26 -11.53 -38.61 41.52
CA LEU A 26 -11.39 -37.45 40.66
C LEU A 26 -9.90 -37.07 40.72
N PRO A 27 -9.17 -37.08 39.60
CA PRO A 27 -7.88 -36.41 39.60
C PRO A 27 -8.20 -34.96 39.94
N PHE A 28 -7.64 -34.47 41.05
CA PHE A 28 -7.60 -33.04 41.34
C PHE A 28 -7.29 -32.31 40.04
N PRO A 29 -8.05 -31.27 39.64
CA PRO A 29 -7.61 -30.43 38.54
C PRO A 29 -6.28 -29.84 38.99
N GLN A 30 -5.21 -30.42 38.48
CA GLN A 30 -3.86 -29.92 38.60
C GLN A 30 -3.94 -28.59 37.88
N ARG A 31 -4.17 -27.52 38.66
CA ARG A 31 -4.12 -26.14 38.22
C ARG A 31 -2.73 -25.98 37.65
N SER A 32 -2.60 -26.24 36.36
CA SER A 32 -1.40 -25.95 35.61
C SER A 32 -1.15 -24.50 35.92
N LYS A 33 -0.07 -24.25 36.66
CA LYS A 33 0.46 -22.92 36.82
C LYS A 33 0.71 -22.48 35.38
N GLN A 34 -0.23 -21.72 34.83
CA GLN A 34 -0.04 -21.01 33.57
C GLN A 34 1.19 -20.17 33.82
N ASN A 35 2.31 -20.69 33.34
CA ASN A 35 3.59 -20.03 33.39
C ASN A 35 3.35 -18.70 32.64
N PRO A 36 3.49 -17.53 33.28
CA PRO A 36 3.34 -16.24 32.59
C PRO A 36 4.46 -15.98 31.57
N GLU A 37 5.27 -17.00 31.28
CA GLU A 37 6.44 -16.96 30.41
C GLU A 37 6.15 -17.29 28.93
N ALA A 38 4.92 -17.08 28.46
CA ALA A 38 4.72 -16.68 27.06
C ALA A 38 5.09 -15.19 26.88
N SER A 39 6.23 -14.81 27.46
CA SER A 39 6.87 -13.54 27.19
C SER A 39 7.31 -13.54 25.73
N LYS A 40 7.13 -12.39 25.10
CA LYS A 40 7.73 -12.05 23.81
C LYS A 40 7.13 -12.83 22.64
N SER A 41 5.81 -12.68 22.46
CA SER A 41 5.31 -12.47 21.10
C SER A 41 6.16 -11.34 20.52
N LYS A 42 7.16 -11.74 19.72
CA LYS A 42 8.06 -10.85 19.02
C LYS A 42 7.15 -9.80 18.41
N ARG A 43 7.31 -8.55 18.86
CA ARG A 43 7.07 -7.38 18.02
C ARG A 43 7.97 -7.60 16.80
N GLN A 44 7.56 -8.47 15.89
CA GLN A 44 7.97 -8.42 14.51
C GLN A 44 7.52 -7.04 14.14
N LEU A 45 8.47 -6.11 14.19
CA LEU A 45 8.41 -4.84 13.52
C LEU A 45 7.70 -5.11 12.20
N VAL A 46 6.43 -4.70 12.13
CA VAL A 46 5.51 -4.90 11.00
C VAL A 46 5.98 -3.95 9.90
N LEU A 47 7.24 -4.11 9.49
CA LEU A 47 7.83 -3.37 8.39
C LEU A 47 7.38 -3.95 7.05
N ALA A 48 7.04 -5.24 7.00
CA ALA A 48 6.42 -5.84 5.83
C ALA A 48 4.97 -5.33 5.69
N PRO A 49 4.61 -4.65 4.58
CA PRO A 49 3.21 -4.39 4.25
C PRO A 49 2.43 -5.71 4.18
N ALA A 50 1.14 -5.70 4.52
CA ALA A 50 0.30 -6.91 4.46
C ALA A 50 0.32 -7.57 3.06
N GLU A 51 0.49 -6.76 2.01
CA GLU A 51 0.54 -7.22 0.62
C GLU A 51 1.96 -7.63 0.16
N GLY A 52 2.97 -7.37 0.99
CA GLY A 52 4.37 -7.73 0.78
C GLY A 52 5.23 -6.68 0.06
N TRP A 53 6.55 -6.82 0.19
CA TRP A 53 7.55 -5.95 -0.45
C TRP A 53 7.51 -5.98 -1.98
N PHE A 54 7.01 -7.06 -2.55
CA PHE A 54 6.89 -7.19 -4.00
C PHE A 54 5.90 -6.19 -4.61
N ALA A 55 4.78 -5.92 -3.95
CA ALA A 55 3.83 -4.87 -4.39
C ALA A 55 4.48 -3.47 -4.35
N LEU A 56 5.31 -3.21 -3.33
CA LEU A 56 6.04 -1.94 -3.22
C LEU A 56 7.05 -1.79 -4.35
N LEU A 57 7.75 -2.89 -4.70
CA LEU A 57 8.70 -2.91 -5.80
C LEU A 57 8.00 -2.61 -7.13
N LEU A 58 6.88 -3.28 -7.43
CA LEU A 58 6.10 -3.03 -8.64
C LEU A 58 5.58 -1.59 -8.71
N LEU A 59 5.09 -1.07 -7.58
CA LEU A 59 4.66 0.32 -7.48
C LEU A 59 5.81 1.29 -7.71
N ALA A 60 6.99 1.02 -7.13
CA ALA A 60 8.18 1.83 -7.34
C ALA A 60 8.57 1.83 -8.82
N VAL A 61 8.63 0.66 -9.46
CA VAL A 61 8.90 0.55 -10.90
C VAL A 61 7.90 1.38 -11.71
N ALA A 62 6.59 1.28 -11.41
CA ALA A 62 5.56 2.04 -12.09
C ALA A 62 5.74 3.57 -11.91
N VAL A 63 5.97 4.05 -10.68
CA VAL A 63 6.25 5.46 -10.40
C VAL A 63 7.47 5.94 -11.17
N TYR A 64 8.56 5.17 -11.16
CA TYR A 64 9.79 5.54 -11.83
C TYR A 64 9.65 5.60 -13.36
N CYS A 65 8.80 4.75 -13.95
CA CYS A 65 8.46 4.85 -15.37
C CYS A 65 7.72 6.15 -15.68
N VAL A 66 6.77 6.56 -14.82
CA VAL A 66 6.06 7.83 -14.98
C VAL A 66 7.01 9.01 -14.82
N VAL A 67 7.86 9.01 -13.78
CA VAL A 67 8.88 10.05 -13.58
C VAL A 67 9.82 10.12 -14.77
N TYR A 68 10.29 8.98 -15.28
CA TYR A 68 11.12 8.93 -16.48
C TYR A 68 10.42 9.58 -17.67
N SER A 69 9.14 9.27 -17.90
CA SER A 69 8.37 9.91 -18.99
C SER A 69 8.31 11.43 -18.87
N ILE A 70 8.17 11.97 -17.66
CA ILE A 70 8.20 13.42 -17.41
C ILE A 70 9.58 14.00 -17.72
N THR A 71 10.65 13.36 -17.25
CA THR A 71 12.02 13.83 -17.49
C THR A 71 12.42 13.75 -18.97
N SER A 72 11.87 12.78 -19.70
CA SER A 72 12.19 12.53 -21.11
C SER A 72 11.68 13.62 -22.06
N VAL A 73 10.75 14.46 -21.60
CA VAL A 73 10.28 15.62 -22.36
C VAL A 73 11.35 16.73 -22.44
N GLY A 74 12.22 16.83 -21.43
CA GLY A 74 13.29 17.82 -21.40
C GLY A 74 12.82 19.26 -21.25
N TRP A 75 11.78 19.51 -20.44
CA TRP A 75 11.25 20.86 -20.19
C TRP A 75 12.18 21.76 -19.36
N VAL A 76 12.99 21.17 -18.49
CA VAL A 76 13.79 21.87 -17.47
C VAL A 76 15.07 21.08 -17.19
N ASP A 77 16.13 21.77 -16.80
CA ASP A 77 17.35 21.13 -16.34
C ASP A 77 17.20 20.54 -14.92
N HIS A 78 18.22 19.82 -14.44
CA HIS A 78 18.27 19.26 -13.08
C HIS A 78 17.11 18.29 -12.73
N THR A 79 16.51 17.63 -13.72
CA THR A 79 15.37 16.70 -13.53
C THR A 79 15.68 15.49 -12.66
N PHE A 80 16.95 15.20 -12.36
CA PHE A 80 17.33 14.10 -11.47
C PHE A 80 16.70 14.21 -10.07
N ILE A 81 16.38 15.43 -9.61
CA ILE A 81 15.75 15.63 -8.30
C ILE A 81 14.33 15.04 -8.24
N LEU A 82 13.65 14.86 -9.38
CA LEU A 82 12.29 14.30 -9.44
C LEU A 82 12.28 12.84 -8.95
N TYR A 83 13.33 12.07 -9.22
CA TYR A 83 13.45 10.69 -8.70
C TYR A 83 13.58 10.65 -7.18
N TRP A 84 14.37 11.57 -6.61
CA TRP A 84 14.48 11.72 -5.16
C TRP A 84 13.15 12.12 -4.53
N SER A 85 12.46 13.07 -5.15
CA SER A 85 11.14 13.52 -4.71
C SER A 85 10.11 12.38 -4.73
N ALA A 86 10.03 11.62 -5.83
CA ALA A 86 9.14 10.48 -5.95
C ALA A 86 9.45 9.37 -4.92
N THR A 87 10.74 9.11 -4.67
CA THR A 87 11.17 8.13 -3.66
C THR A 87 10.78 8.55 -2.25
N ALA A 88 10.99 9.82 -1.91
CA ALA A 88 10.54 10.36 -0.64
C ALA A 88 9.01 10.26 -0.51
N GLY A 89 8.27 10.53 -1.58
CA GLY A 89 6.83 10.34 -1.66
C GLY A 89 6.40 8.89 -1.35
N LEU A 90 7.04 7.91 -1.97
CA LEU A 90 6.81 6.48 -1.69
C LEU A 90 7.06 6.14 -0.22
N ILE A 91 8.17 6.61 0.36
CA ILE A 91 8.53 6.33 1.76
C ILE A 91 7.53 6.98 2.72
N VAL A 92 7.21 8.26 2.52
CA VAL A 92 6.26 9.00 3.35
C VAL A 92 4.87 8.40 3.26
N GLY A 93 4.40 8.07 2.05
CA GLY A 93 3.10 7.46 1.86
C GLY A 93 3.02 6.05 2.45
N LEU A 94 4.10 5.26 2.39
CA LEU A 94 4.18 3.97 3.09
C LEU A 94 4.12 4.13 4.62
N ALA A 95 4.82 5.13 5.17
CA ALA A 95 4.77 5.43 6.59
C ALA A 95 3.36 5.85 7.04
N ILE A 96 2.71 6.72 6.27
CA ILE A 96 1.35 7.20 6.53
C ILE A 96 0.30 6.09 6.35
N ALA A 97 0.48 5.19 5.39
CA ALA A 97 -0.41 4.04 5.19
C ALA A 97 -0.46 3.14 6.43
N LYS A 98 0.63 3.07 7.19
CA LYS A 98 0.71 2.30 8.45
C LYS A 98 0.13 3.06 9.65
N LEU A 99 0.05 4.38 9.59
CA LEU A 99 -0.44 5.21 10.68
C LEU A 99 -1.97 5.34 10.60
N GLN A 100 -2.66 4.27 11.00
CA GLN A 100 -4.13 4.18 10.94
C GLN A 100 -4.87 4.97 12.05
N ARG A 101 -4.15 5.42 13.09
CA ARG A 101 -4.76 6.04 14.28
C ARG A 101 -5.15 7.52 14.10
N LEU A 102 -4.61 8.20 13.09
CA LEU A 102 -4.87 9.62 12.86
C LEU A 102 -5.94 9.83 11.78
N PRO A 103 -6.75 10.92 11.91
CA PRO A 103 -7.74 11.26 10.90
C PRO A 103 -7.06 11.54 9.56
N GLN A 104 -7.71 11.10 8.49
CA GLN A 104 -7.15 11.12 7.15
C GLN A 104 -6.78 12.53 6.67
N VAL A 105 -7.56 13.55 7.05
CA VAL A 105 -7.30 14.95 6.68
C VAL A 105 -5.96 15.44 7.22
N ILE A 106 -5.64 15.13 8.49
CA ILE A 106 -4.38 15.56 9.12
C ILE A 106 -3.19 14.88 8.43
N LEU A 107 -3.34 13.62 8.02
CA LEU A 107 -2.28 12.87 7.35
C LEU A 107 -1.99 13.41 5.94
N HIS A 108 -3.03 13.76 5.18
CA HIS A 108 -2.85 14.41 3.87
C HIS A 108 -2.23 15.79 4.03
N LEU A 109 -2.68 16.59 5.02
CA LEU A 109 -2.10 17.90 5.30
C LEU A 109 -0.62 17.81 5.70
N ALA A 110 -0.27 16.83 6.53
CA ALA A 110 1.12 16.56 6.89
C ALA A 110 1.96 16.15 5.67
N ALA A 111 1.43 15.29 4.79
CA ALA A 111 2.08 14.91 3.54
C ALA A 111 2.28 16.13 2.61
N CYS A 112 1.28 17.00 2.48
CA CYS A 112 1.40 18.26 1.75
C CYS A 112 2.54 19.13 2.30
N LEU A 113 2.60 19.30 3.62
CA LEU A 113 3.62 20.14 4.24
C LEU A 113 5.03 19.55 4.05
N ILE A 114 5.17 18.24 4.21
CA ILE A 114 6.45 17.53 3.98
C ILE A 114 6.87 17.65 2.52
N GLY A 115 5.96 17.36 1.59
CA GLY A 115 6.24 17.45 0.15
C GLY A 115 6.60 18.86 -0.29
N TYR A 116 5.93 19.88 0.28
CA TYR A 116 6.19 21.29 0.02
C TYR A 116 7.61 21.66 0.44
N TRP A 117 7.97 21.43 1.70
CA TRP A 117 9.30 21.77 2.22
C TRP A 117 10.41 20.96 1.56
N LEU A 118 10.17 19.67 1.28
CA LEU A 118 11.11 18.84 0.54
C LEU A 118 11.34 19.39 -0.87
N SER A 119 10.29 19.82 -1.57
CA SER A 119 10.40 20.37 -2.92
C SER A 119 11.10 21.74 -2.93
N VAL A 120 10.84 22.58 -1.92
CA VAL A 120 11.61 23.81 -1.70
C VAL A 120 13.08 23.48 -1.52
N TRP A 121 13.41 22.52 -0.66
CA TRP A 121 14.80 22.13 -0.38
C TRP A 121 15.50 21.53 -1.60
N LEU A 122 14.87 20.57 -2.29
CA LEU A 122 15.43 19.95 -3.51
C LEU A 122 15.66 20.99 -4.61
N THR A 123 14.71 21.89 -4.83
CA THR A 123 14.82 22.90 -5.89
C THR A 123 15.86 23.97 -5.54
N SER A 124 15.79 24.53 -4.32
CA SER A 124 16.68 25.63 -3.91
C SER A 124 18.10 25.15 -3.63
N ALA A 125 18.27 24.13 -2.79
CA ALA A 125 19.59 23.71 -2.32
C ALA A 125 20.29 22.75 -3.28
N ILE A 126 19.56 21.82 -3.91
CA ILE A 126 20.17 20.76 -4.73
C ILE A 126 20.26 21.14 -6.21
N ALA A 127 19.18 21.68 -6.80
CA ALA A 127 19.17 22.03 -8.22
C ALA A 127 19.86 23.36 -8.50
N PHE A 128 19.42 24.45 -7.87
CA PHE A 128 19.87 25.80 -8.23
C PHE A 128 20.90 26.43 -7.28
N ASN A 129 21.14 25.85 -6.10
CA ASN A 129 22.04 26.40 -5.06
C ASN A 129 21.71 27.85 -4.66
N VAL A 130 20.42 28.17 -4.59
CA VAL A 130 19.88 29.50 -4.25
C VAL A 130 19.27 29.49 -2.85
N SER A 131 19.15 30.66 -2.22
CA SER A 131 18.43 30.79 -0.94
C SER A 131 16.96 30.37 -1.07
N TRP A 132 16.50 29.55 -0.12
CA TRP A 132 15.10 29.09 -0.10
C TRP A 132 14.10 30.25 0.02
N HIS A 133 14.48 31.35 0.65
CA HIS A 133 13.68 32.58 0.71
C HIS A 133 13.39 33.16 -0.68
N LEU A 134 14.38 33.16 -1.58
CA LEU A 134 14.20 33.66 -2.94
C LEU A 134 13.19 32.78 -3.69
N LEU A 135 13.30 31.45 -3.57
CA LEU A 135 12.34 30.53 -4.17
C LEU A 135 10.92 30.79 -3.66
N ILE A 136 10.71 30.91 -2.35
CA ILE A 136 9.39 31.21 -1.78
C ILE A 136 8.87 32.57 -2.25
N ALA A 137 9.72 33.58 -2.34
CA ALA A 137 9.34 34.90 -2.87
C ALA A 137 8.91 34.80 -4.35
N THR A 138 9.63 34.04 -5.18
CA THR A 138 9.27 33.82 -6.59
C THR A 138 7.98 33.03 -6.75
N ILE A 139 7.71 32.04 -5.89
CA ILE A 139 6.44 31.32 -5.85
C ILE A 139 5.31 32.28 -5.45
N GLY A 140 5.53 33.14 -4.45
CA GLY A 140 4.57 34.16 -4.04
C GLY A 140 4.23 35.15 -5.16
N ALA A 141 5.23 35.58 -5.93
CA ALA A 141 5.04 36.47 -7.07
C ALA A 141 4.23 35.81 -8.21
N VAL A 142 4.38 34.50 -8.40
CA VAL A 142 3.60 33.73 -9.38
C VAL A 142 2.12 33.67 -9.03
N ILE A 143 1.77 33.65 -7.74
CA ILE A 143 0.35 33.66 -7.31
C ILE A 143 -0.32 34.98 -7.71
N THR A 144 0.42 36.09 -7.66
CA THR A 144 -0.09 37.40 -8.08
C THR A 144 -0.10 37.59 -9.60
N ASP A 145 0.79 36.90 -10.32
CA ASP A 145 0.94 36.99 -11.77
C ASP A 145 1.26 35.61 -12.38
N PRO A 146 0.23 34.83 -12.76
CA PRO A 146 0.40 33.46 -13.24
C PRO A 146 1.23 33.34 -14.52
N ALA A 147 1.37 34.42 -15.31
CA ALA A 147 2.18 34.41 -16.53
C ALA A 147 3.67 34.14 -16.24
N ARG A 148 4.10 34.34 -14.99
CA ARG A 148 5.50 34.12 -14.56
C ARG A 148 5.89 32.65 -14.39
N ILE A 149 4.94 31.72 -14.35
CA ILE A 149 5.24 30.27 -14.23
C ILE A 149 6.13 29.81 -15.38
N ASN A 150 5.78 30.21 -16.60
CA ASN A 150 6.49 29.80 -17.81
C ASN A 150 7.85 30.50 -17.97
N ASN A 151 8.07 31.59 -17.24
CA ASN A 151 9.31 32.37 -17.31
C ASN A 151 10.31 31.99 -16.21
N SER A 152 9.90 31.19 -15.21
CA SER A 152 10.75 30.79 -14.09
C SER A 152 10.91 29.29 -14.04
N GLU A 153 12.04 28.83 -14.59
CA GLU A 153 12.48 27.44 -14.56
C GLU A 153 12.50 26.87 -13.13
N MET A 154 12.94 27.67 -12.15
CA MET A 154 12.94 27.29 -10.74
C MET A 154 11.53 26.98 -10.20
N VAL A 155 10.55 27.85 -10.50
CA VAL A 155 9.17 27.65 -10.02
C VAL A 155 8.54 26.45 -10.71
N PHE A 156 8.79 26.28 -12.00
CA PHE A 156 8.33 25.11 -12.75
C PHE A 156 8.90 23.81 -12.19
N LEU A 157 10.21 23.75 -11.93
CA LEU A 157 10.87 22.58 -11.35
C LEU A 157 10.37 22.28 -9.93
N PHE A 158 10.11 23.32 -9.12
CA PHE A 158 9.49 23.18 -7.81
C PHE A 158 8.13 22.47 -7.90
N TYR A 159 7.25 22.90 -8.82
CA TYR A 159 5.96 22.24 -9.01
C TYR A 159 6.14 20.81 -9.51
N LEU A 160 7.00 20.55 -10.49
CA LEU A 160 7.27 19.19 -10.94
C LEU A 160 7.77 18.28 -9.83
N SER A 161 8.70 18.77 -9.00
CA SER A 161 9.19 18.06 -7.82
C SER A 161 8.04 17.76 -6.85
N PHE A 162 7.21 18.75 -6.55
CA PHE A 162 6.06 18.59 -5.65
C PHE A 162 5.04 17.58 -6.18
N LEU A 163 4.71 17.64 -7.47
CA LEU A 163 3.82 16.66 -8.10
C LEU A 163 4.43 15.24 -8.08
N CYS A 164 5.74 15.09 -8.36
CA CYS A 164 6.41 13.79 -8.31
C CYS A 164 6.40 13.17 -6.90
N PHE A 165 6.59 13.99 -5.86
CA PHE A 165 6.37 13.54 -4.47
C PHE A 165 4.95 13.00 -4.30
N PHE A 166 3.96 13.73 -4.78
CA PHE A 166 2.55 13.34 -4.68
C PHE A 166 2.22 12.09 -5.47
N LEU A 167 2.87 11.84 -6.61
CA LEU A 167 2.72 10.58 -7.36
C LEU A 167 3.12 9.38 -6.50
N GLY A 168 4.29 9.44 -5.84
CA GLY A 168 4.75 8.37 -4.95
C GLY A 168 3.88 8.23 -3.69
N TYR A 169 3.51 9.36 -3.09
CA TYR A 169 2.65 9.41 -1.91
C TYR A 169 1.27 8.82 -2.18
N PHE A 170 0.56 9.33 -3.19
CA PHE A 170 -0.76 8.81 -3.55
C PHE A 170 -0.68 7.39 -4.07
N GLY A 171 0.39 7.00 -4.76
CA GLY A 171 0.60 5.63 -5.21
C GLY A 171 0.58 4.63 -4.06
N THR A 172 1.36 4.89 -3.01
CA THR A 172 1.39 4.02 -1.83
C THR A 172 0.10 4.11 -1.02
N TRP A 173 -0.48 5.30 -0.88
CA TRP A 173 -1.75 5.47 -0.18
C TRP A 173 -2.92 4.73 -0.86
N LEU A 174 -3.03 4.83 -2.20
CA LEU A 174 -4.08 4.17 -2.98
C LEU A 174 -3.99 2.65 -2.90
N ILE A 175 -2.77 2.09 -2.93
CA ILE A 175 -2.55 0.65 -2.85
C ILE A 175 -2.79 0.13 -1.44
N TYR A 176 -2.09 0.68 -0.45
CA TYR A 176 -2.04 0.07 0.88
C TYR A 176 -3.16 0.49 1.82
N ARG A 177 -3.81 1.63 1.57
CA ARG A 177 -4.86 2.15 2.46
C ARG A 177 -6.22 2.24 1.79
N ALA A 178 -6.30 2.73 0.56
CA ALA A 178 -7.58 2.81 -0.16
C ALA A 178 -7.93 1.49 -0.85
N HIS A 179 -6.95 0.63 -1.15
CA HIS A 179 -7.11 -0.59 -1.95
C HIS A 179 -7.74 -0.34 -3.34
N LEU A 180 -7.34 0.75 -4.01
CA LEU A 180 -7.85 1.18 -5.31
C LEU A 180 -6.75 1.10 -6.41
N PRO A 181 -6.28 -0.11 -6.78
CA PRO A 181 -5.19 -0.26 -7.75
C PRO A 181 -5.60 0.17 -9.17
N TRP A 182 -6.88 0.10 -9.52
CA TRP A 182 -7.40 0.56 -10.82
C TRP A 182 -7.30 2.07 -10.99
N LEU A 183 -7.64 2.84 -9.96
CA LEU A 183 -7.53 4.29 -10.00
C LEU A 183 -6.07 4.71 -10.18
N LEU A 184 -5.15 4.05 -9.46
CA LEU A 184 -3.72 4.27 -9.64
C LEU A 184 -3.28 4.05 -11.09
N ALA A 185 -3.67 2.91 -11.67
CA ALA A 185 -3.31 2.56 -13.04
C ALA A 185 -3.82 3.60 -14.05
N ILE A 186 -5.07 4.03 -13.92
CA ILE A 186 -5.65 5.07 -14.78
C ILE A 186 -4.85 6.37 -14.67
N VAL A 187 -4.53 6.81 -13.45
CA VAL A 187 -3.78 8.06 -13.23
C VAL A 187 -2.37 7.96 -13.84
N TYR A 188 -1.64 6.88 -13.58
CA TYR A 188 -0.27 6.73 -14.10
C TYR A 188 -0.24 6.58 -15.62
N CYS A 189 -1.17 5.82 -16.21
CA CYS A 189 -1.31 5.73 -17.66
C CYS A 189 -1.68 7.08 -18.27
N SER A 190 -2.58 7.84 -17.64
CA SER A 190 -2.97 9.17 -18.13
C SER A 190 -1.78 10.14 -18.17
N ILE A 191 -0.99 10.17 -17.08
CA ILE A 191 0.20 11.02 -17.02
C ILE A 191 1.21 10.61 -18.09
N LEU A 192 1.48 9.31 -18.24
CA LEU A 192 2.38 8.80 -19.27
C LEU A 192 1.91 9.19 -20.69
N LEU A 193 0.62 9.01 -21.01
CA LEU A 193 0.05 9.34 -22.31
C LEU A 193 0.13 10.84 -22.63
N ILE A 194 -0.12 11.69 -21.63
CA ILE A 194 0.04 13.15 -21.79
C ILE A 194 1.50 13.46 -22.12
N ASN A 195 2.46 12.89 -21.38
CA ASN A 195 3.88 13.14 -21.62
C ASN A 195 4.34 12.57 -22.97
N LEU A 196 3.82 11.41 -23.39
CA LEU A 196 4.15 10.80 -24.68
C LEU A 196 3.87 11.73 -25.86
N SER A 197 2.85 12.60 -25.76
CA SER A 197 2.54 13.62 -26.78
C SER A 197 3.66 14.67 -26.97
N TYR A 198 4.56 14.81 -25.99
CA TYR A 198 5.64 15.81 -26.01
C TYR A 198 7.04 15.21 -26.18
N VAL A 199 7.19 13.89 -26.01
CA VAL A 199 8.50 13.23 -26.09
C VAL A 199 8.93 13.10 -27.56
N LYS A 200 10.19 13.45 -27.83
CA LYS A 200 10.77 13.46 -29.19
C LYS A 200 11.44 12.15 -29.60
N HIS A 201 11.67 11.24 -28.65
CA HIS A 201 12.34 9.96 -28.87
C HIS A 201 11.44 8.79 -28.48
N ASP A 202 11.80 7.59 -28.93
CA ASP A 202 11.02 6.41 -28.63
C ASP A 202 11.18 5.99 -27.16
N ILE A 203 10.05 5.96 -26.43
CA ILE A 203 9.96 5.46 -25.05
C ILE A 203 9.02 4.25 -24.92
N SER A 204 8.75 3.54 -26.03
CA SER A 204 7.84 2.38 -26.07
C SER A 204 8.20 1.31 -25.04
N LEU A 205 9.49 1.06 -24.82
CA LEU A 205 9.97 0.13 -23.78
C LEU A 205 9.49 0.54 -22.38
N ILE A 206 9.52 1.84 -22.06
CA ILE A 206 9.07 2.37 -20.75
C ILE A 206 7.55 2.21 -20.61
N VAL A 207 6.80 2.42 -21.69
CA VAL A 207 5.35 2.15 -21.73
C VAL A 207 5.08 0.68 -21.41
N THR A 208 5.81 -0.23 -22.06
CA THR A 208 5.70 -1.67 -21.83
C THR A 208 6.03 -2.06 -20.39
N ILE A 209 7.12 -1.53 -19.82
CA ILE A 209 7.49 -1.80 -18.42
C ILE A 209 6.43 -1.27 -17.46
N LEU A 210 5.90 -0.07 -17.70
CA LEU A 210 4.83 0.50 -16.87
C LEU A 210 3.59 -0.39 -16.89
N LEU A 211 3.12 -0.78 -18.07
CA LEU A 211 1.93 -1.64 -18.22
C LEU A 211 2.13 -2.98 -17.55
N ALA A 212 3.30 -3.62 -17.75
CA ALA A 212 3.64 -4.87 -17.08
C ALA A 212 3.62 -4.72 -15.56
N ALA A 213 4.24 -3.66 -15.02
CA ALA A 213 4.29 -3.39 -13.59
C ALA A 213 2.89 -3.15 -13.01
N LEU A 214 2.04 -2.38 -13.69
CA LEU A 214 0.67 -2.09 -13.26
C LEU A 214 -0.22 -3.34 -13.29
N ILE A 215 -0.16 -4.16 -14.35
CA ILE A 215 -0.95 -5.39 -14.44
C ILE A 215 -0.53 -6.37 -13.34
N LEU A 216 0.78 -6.56 -13.13
CA LEU A 216 1.29 -7.42 -12.06
C LEU A 216 0.91 -6.88 -10.68
N LEU A 217 0.92 -5.55 -10.50
CA LEU A 217 0.53 -4.93 -9.24
C LEU A 217 -0.96 -5.17 -8.96
N ILE A 218 -1.84 -4.93 -9.94
CA ILE A 218 -3.28 -5.20 -9.83
C ILE A 218 -3.50 -6.67 -9.50
N ALA A 219 -2.87 -7.59 -10.24
CA ALA A 219 -2.98 -9.02 -10.00
C ALA A 219 -2.56 -9.40 -8.57
N ARG A 220 -1.47 -8.80 -8.07
CA ARG A 220 -0.99 -9.01 -6.70
C ARG A 220 -1.98 -8.52 -5.64
N ILE A 221 -2.58 -7.34 -5.85
CA ILE A 221 -3.56 -6.77 -4.90
C ILE A 221 -4.84 -7.61 -4.89
N GLN A 222 -5.34 -7.98 -6.08
CA GLN A 222 -6.54 -8.81 -6.22
C GLN A 222 -6.36 -10.19 -5.56
N LEU A 223 -5.21 -10.84 -5.77
CA LEU A 223 -4.89 -12.09 -5.10
C LEU A 223 -4.92 -11.92 -3.57
N THR A 224 -4.34 -10.84 -3.06
CA THR A 224 -4.30 -10.60 -1.60
C THR A 224 -5.70 -10.39 -1.04
N ALA A 225 -6.56 -9.63 -1.73
CA ALA A 225 -7.95 -9.46 -1.35
C ALA A 225 -8.71 -10.80 -1.32
N LYS A 226 -8.51 -11.67 -2.32
CA LYS A 226 -9.13 -13.00 -2.37
C LYS A 226 -8.65 -13.92 -1.26
N LEU A 227 -7.35 -13.90 -0.94
CA LEU A 227 -6.81 -14.68 0.18
C LEU A 227 -7.38 -14.23 1.53
N VAL A 228 -7.58 -12.92 1.73
CA VAL A 228 -8.23 -12.39 2.94
C VAL A 228 -9.69 -12.83 3.00
N GLN A 229 -10.41 -12.80 1.87
CA GLN A 229 -11.78 -13.28 1.77
C GLN A 229 -11.89 -14.77 2.14
N TRP A 230 -11.10 -15.65 1.52
CA TRP A 230 -11.13 -17.09 1.81
C TRP A 230 -10.78 -17.41 3.28
N LYS A 231 -9.87 -16.63 3.87
CA LYS A 231 -9.56 -16.76 5.29
C LYS A 231 -10.78 -16.41 6.16
N SER A 232 -11.55 -15.40 5.80
CA SER A 232 -12.77 -15.02 6.52
C SER A 232 -13.90 -16.05 6.35
N GLU A 233 -13.90 -16.80 5.25
CA GLU A 233 -14.84 -17.89 4.96
C GLU A 233 -14.46 -19.23 5.63
N GLY A 234 -13.40 -19.25 6.46
CA GLY A 234 -13.01 -20.41 7.27
C GLY A 234 -12.05 -21.39 6.59
N LEU A 235 -11.56 -21.06 5.39
CA LEU A 235 -10.51 -21.87 4.75
C LEU A 235 -9.22 -21.75 5.59
N HIS A 236 -8.78 -22.88 6.17
CA HIS A 236 -7.48 -22.94 6.83
C HIS A 236 -6.38 -22.85 5.79
N ILE A 237 -5.63 -21.75 5.85
CA ILE A 237 -4.54 -21.46 4.92
C ILE A 237 -3.21 -21.66 5.64
N ASP A 238 -2.50 -22.72 5.30
CA ASP A 238 -1.14 -22.96 5.75
C ASP A 238 -0.14 -22.01 5.07
N ARG A 239 0.87 -21.54 5.81
CA ARG A 239 1.94 -20.68 5.27
C ARG A 239 2.64 -21.23 4.02
N PRO A 240 3.08 -22.52 3.97
CA PRO A 240 3.72 -23.06 2.76
C PRO A 240 2.77 -23.10 1.56
N TRP A 241 1.48 -23.37 1.78
CA TRP A 241 0.47 -23.34 0.72
C TRP A 241 0.29 -21.93 0.16
N LEU A 242 0.21 -20.91 1.03
CA LEU A 242 0.05 -19.51 0.64
C LEU A 242 1.23 -18.99 -0.18
N GLN A 243 2.45 -19.37 0.18
CA GLN A 243 3.66 -19.06 -0.60
C GLN A 243 3.63 -19.75 -1.97
N GLY A 244 3.24 -21.03 -2.01
CA GLY A 244 3.12 -21.81 -3.24
C GLY A 244 2.10 -21.22 -4.23
N ILE A 245 0.89 -20.92 -3.76
CA ILE A 245 -0.17 -20.37 -4.62
C ILE A 245 0.17 -18.95 -5.09
N THR A 246 0.76 -18.12 -4.22
CA THR A 246 1.24 -16.79 -4.58
C THR A 246 2.28 -16.85 -5.69
N ARG A 247 3.29 -17.73 -5.55
CA ARG A 247 4.35 -17.87 -6.56
C ARG A 247 3.79 -18.32 -7.90
N ARG A 248 2.95 -19.35 -7.92
CA ARG A 248 2.33 -19.87 -9.15
C ARG A 248 1.46 -18.82 -9.84
N PHE A 249 0.62 -18.12 -9.07
CA PHE A 249 -0.23 -17.07 -9.61
C PHE A 249 0.60 -15.94 -10.22
N MET A 250 1.66 -15.49 -9.55
CA MET A 250 2.54 -14.47 -10.09
C MET A 250 3.33 -14.94 -11.33
N GLN A 251 3.73 -16.21 -11.39
CA GLN A 251 4.36 -16.80 -12.58
C GLN A 251 3.39 -16.81 -13.77
N ILE A 252 2.15 -17.24 -13.56
CA ILE A 252 1.11 -17.25 -14.59
C ILE A 252 0.79 -15.82 -15.05
N ALA A 253 0.60 -14.89 -14.11
CA ALA A 253 0.36 -13.49 -14.43
C ALA A 253 1.52 -12.89 -15.23
N SER A 254 2.77 -13.20 -14.85
CA SER A 254 3.96 -12.77 -15.61
C SER A 254 3.99 -13.38 -17.00
N ALA A 255 3.67 -14.66 -17.15
CA ALA A 255 3.64 -15.32 -18.46
C ALA A 255 2.53 -14.73 -19.36
N LEU A 256 1.35 -14.47 -18.80
CA LEU A 256 0.25 -13.80 -19.50
C LEU A 256 0.62 -12.37 -19.91
N VAL A 257 1.28 -11.61 -19.05
CA VAL A 257 1.77 -10.27 -19.38
C VAL A 257 2.79 -10.34 -20.52
N VAL A 258 3.79 -11.24 -20.43
CA VAL A 258 4.77 -11.42 -21.51
C VAL A 258 4.10 -11.83 -22.81
N LEU A 259 3.15 -12.77 -22.76
CA LEU A 259 2.40 -13.21 -23.94
C LEU A 259 1.59 -12.06 -24.55
N ALA A 260 0.86 -11.29 -23.72
CA ALA A 260 0.09 -10.14 -24.19
C ALA A 260 0.98 -9.07 -24.82
N LEU A 261 2.19 -8.87 -24.29
CA LEU A 261 3.17 -7.96 -24.85
C LEU A 261 3.76 -8.45 -26.17
N LEU A 262 4.04 -9.76 -26.28
CA LEU A 262 4.51 -10.38 -27.53
C LEU A 262 3.45 -10.37 -28.63
N LEU A 263 2.17 -10.48 -28.28
CA LEU A 263 1.06 -10.40 -29.23
C LEU A 263 0.69 -8.96 -29.62
N GLY A 264 1.08 -7.99 -28.79
CA GLY A 264 0.82 -6.56 -29.02
C GLY A 264 1.90 -5.84 -29.82
N TRP A 265 3.03 -6.51 -30.07
CA TRP A 265 4.13 -6.08 -30.95
C TRP A 265 4.06 -6.84 -32.28
#